data_AF-A0A7Z6QCM9-F1
#
_entry.id   AF-A0A7Z6QCM9-F1
#
_cell.length_a   1.000
_cell.length_b   1.000
_cell.length_c   1.000
_cell.angle_alpha   90.00
_cell.angle_beta   90.00
_cell.angle_gamma   90.00
#
_symmetry.space_group_name_H-M   'P 1'
#
loop_
_entity.id
_entity.type
_entity.pdbx_description
1 polymer ?
#
loop_
_entity_poly.entity_id
_entity_poly.type
_entity_poly.pdbx_seq_one_letter_code
_entity_poly.pdbx_strand_id
1 'polypeptide(L)'
;MNNIKRLLCQWESPEQVAYKLIQEWGEAGFIWLDGDGSDLGRWVTLGINPLEQFCSRELENSKKYSNPFKILRELPQGHWTGWLSYEAASWTEPQNPWQKSSMATLWIASHDPILKFDLQNKELWLE
;
A
#
# COMPACT_ATOMS: atom_id res chain seq x y z
N MET A 1 17.01 -10.24 10.37
CA MET A 1 15.98 -10.91 9.55
C MET A 1 14.91 -11.40 10.51
N ASN A 2 13.80 -10.67 10.65
CA ASN A 2 12.64 -11.19 11.39
C ASN A 2 12.07 -12.37 10.59
N ASN A 3 11.84 -13.51 11.24
CA ASN A 3 11.12 -14.62 10.64
C ASN A 3 9.69 -14.16 10.37
N ILE A 4 9.32 -14.03 9.09
CA ILE A 4 7.92 -13.81 8.68
C ILE A 4 7.13 -15.00 9.21
N LYS A 5 6.16 -14.73 10.09
CA LYS A 5 5.26 -15.75 10.60
C LYS A 5 4.07 -15.85 9.66
N ARG A 6 4.03 -16.91 8.87
CA ARG A 6 2.90 -17.19 8.00
C ARG A 6 1.92 -18.12 8.68
N LEU A 7 0.64 -17.78 8.62
CA LEU A 7 -0.46 -18.64 9.07
C LEU A 7 -1.38 -18.95 7.88
N LEU A 8 -1.46 -20.23 7.53
CA LEU A 8 -2.42 -20.71 6.53
C LEU A 8 -3.83 -20.63 7.12
N CYS A 9 -4.72 -19.95 6.43
CA CYS A 9 -6.12 -19.81 6.79
C CYS A 9 -6.98 -20.69 5.88
N GLN A 10 -8.24 -20.88 6.30
CA GLN A 10 -9.24 -21.43 5.39
C GLN A 10 -9.39 -20.51 4.18
N TRP A 11 -9.35 -21.09 2.98
CA TRP A 11 -9.56 -20.33 1.76
C TRP A 11 -10.95 -19.69 1.73
N GLU A 12 -10.96 -18.40 1.42
CA GLU A 12 -12.12 -17.59 1.08
C GLU A 12 -11.74 -16.68 -0.08
N SER A 13 -12.71 -16.23 -0.89
CA SER A 13 -12.38 -15.35 -2.01
C SER A 13 -11.91 -13.97 -1.51
N PRO A 14 -10.99 -13.28 -2.23
CA PRO A 14 -10.53 -11.95 -1.84
C PRO A 14 -11.67 -10.95 -1.61
N GLU A 15 -12.71 -10.99 -2.45
CA GLU A 15 -13.89 -10.12 -2.35
C GLU A 15 -14.66 -10.34 -1.04
N GLN A 16 -14.87 -11.60 -0.66
CA GLN A 16 -15.61 -11.96 0.55
C GLN A 16 -14.85 -11.50 1.80
N VAL A 17 -13.53 -11.70 1.79
CA VAL A 17 -12.68 -11.27 2.89
C VAL A 17 -12.62 -9.75 2.96
N ALA A 18 -12.38 -9.06 1.84
CA ALA A 18 -12.38 -7.59 1.76
C ALA A 18 -13.69 -7.00 2.31
N TYR A 19 -14.84 -7.56 1.94
CA TYR A 19 -16.14 -7.12 2.46
C TYR A 19 -16.22 -7.24 3.98
N LYS A 20 -15.81 -8.38 4.55
CA LYS A 20 -15.80 -8.60 6.01
C LYS A 20 -14.85 -7.63 6.72
N LEU A 21 -13.65 -7.42 6.16
CA LEU A 21 -12.66 -6.50 6.71
C LEU A 21 -13.22 -5.06 6.73
N ILE A 22 -13.79 -4.59 5.63
CA ILE A 22 -14.35 -3.24 5.52
C ILE A 22 -15.56 -3.06 6.46
N GLN A 23 -16.41 -4.07 6.63
CA GLN A 23 -17.53 -4.00 7.58
C GLN A 23 -17.05 -3.81 9.03
N GLU A 24 -15.93 -4.43 9.40
CA GLU A 24 -15.40 -4.39 10.76
C GLU A 24 -14.57 -3.12 11.04
N TRP A 25 -13.66 -2.74 10.13
CA TRP A 25 -12.69 -1.66 10.37
C TRP A 25 -12.92 -0.40 9.52
N GLY A 26 -13.86 -0.44 8.57
CA GLY A 26 -14.12 0.64 7.63
C GLY A 26 -13.15 0.66 6.44
N GLU A 27 -13.37 1.61 5.53
CA GLU A 27 -12.58 1.74 4.29
C GLU A 27 -11.27 2.52 4.47
N ALA A 28 -11.17 3.34 5.52
CA ALA A 28 -10.04 4.23 5.72
C ALA A 28 -8.74 3.43 5.95
N GLY A 29 -7.81 3.53 5.00
CA GLY A 29 -6.54 2.78 5.05
C GLY A 29 -6.66 1.31 4.65
N PHE A 30 -7.81 0.88 4.12
CA PHE A 30 -7.93 -0.39 3.41
C PHE A 30 -7.17 -0.34 2.08
N ILE A 31 -6.46 -1.42 1.78
CA ILE A 31 -5.67 -1.58 0.55
C ILE A 31 -6.02 -2.92 -0.07
N TRP A 32 -6.20 -2.89 -1.40
CA TRP A 32 -6.35 -4.06 -2.25
C TRP A 32 -5.38 -3.95 -3.42
N LEU A 33 -4.39 -4.83 -3.46
CA LEU A 33 -3.55 -5.05 -4.65
C LEU A 33 -4.02 -6.32 -5.34
N ASP A 34 -4.70 -6.16 -6.47
CA ASP A 34 -5.39 -7.24 -7.15
C ASP A 34 -4.51 -7.93 -8.20
N GLY A 35 -4.88 -9.16 -8.51
CA GLY A 35 -4.27 -9.99 -9.53
C GLY A 35 -5.32 -10.77 -10.30
N ASP A 36 -5.09 -11.03 -11.58
CA ASP A 36 -6.04 -11.71 -12.47
C ASP A 36 -5.95 -13.25 -12.43
N GLY A 37 -5.06 -13.80 -11.60
CA GLY A 37 -4.79 -15.24 -11.49
C GLY A 37 -3.84 -15.80 -12.56
N SER A 38 -3.39 -14.97 -13.51
CA SER A 38 -2.34 -15.36 -14.46
C SER A 38 -1.00 -15.56 -13.75
N ASP A 39 0.03 -16.03 -14.47
CA ASP A 39 1.36 -16.20 -13.88
C ASP A 39 1.95 -14.89 -13.35
N LEU A 40 1.58 -13.75 -13.94
CA LEU A 40 1.99 -12.41 -13.48
C LEU A 40 1.01 -11.81 -12.46
N GLY A 41 -0.26 -12.23 -12.48
CA GLY A 41 -1.31 -11.77 -11.58
C GLY A 41 -1.75 -12.81 -10.55
N ARG A 42 -0.89 -13.76 -10.20
CA ARG A 42 -1.23 -14.89 -9.30
C ARG A 42 -1.70 -14.46 -7.92
N TRP A 43 -1.28 -13.29 -7.45
CA TRP A 43 -1.39 -12.90 -6.06
C TRP A 43 -2.36 -11.74 -5.85
N VAL A 44 -3.20 -11.85 -4.82
CA VAL A 44 -3.92 -10.71 -4.24
C VAL A 44 -3.35 -10.40 -2.87
N THR A 45 -3.30 -9.11 -2.52
CA THR A 45 -2.86 -8.65 -1.20
C THR A 45 -3.88 -7.69 -0.61
N LEU A 46 -4.38 -7.99 0.59
CA LEU A 46 -5.24 -7.09 1.35
C LEU A 46 -4.51 -6.59 2.60
N GLY A 47 -4.67 -5.31 2.90
CA GLY A 47 -4.23 -4.69 4.15
C GLY A 47 -5.36 -3.83 4.71
N ILE A 48 -5.54 -3.84 6.03
CA ILE A 48 -6.54 -3.00 6.69
C ILE A 48 -6.05 -2.54 8.07
N ASN A 49 -6.60 -1.44 8.57
CA ASN A 49 -6.25 -0.86 9.87
C ASN A 49 -4.73 -0.58 9.99
N PRO A 50 -4.20 0.35 9.18
CA PRO A 50 -2.76 0.58 9.08
C PRO A 50 -2.12 0.96 10.41
N LEU A 51 -0.92 0.45 10.67
CA LEU A 51 -0.14 0.78 11.86
C LEU A 51 0.48 2.17 11.77
N GLU A 52 1.00 2.51 10.60
CA GLU A 52 1.63 3.80 10.30
C GLU A 52 1.20 4.28 8.91
N GLN A 53 1.18 5.60 8.73
CA GLN A 53 0.85 6.24 7.46
C GLN A 53 1.78 7.43 7.25
N PHE A 54 2.31 7.55 6.04
CA PHE A 54 3.03 8.72 5.59
C PHE A 54 2.32 9.37 4.42
N CYS A 55 2.28 10.70 4.44
CA CYS A 55 1.69 11.49 3.37
C CYS A 55 2.64 12.62 2.99
N SER A 56 2.92 12.71 1.69
CA SER A 56 3.66 13.79 1.05
C SER A 56 2.69 14.60 0.19
N ARG A 57 2.74 15.91 0.34
CA ARG A 57 2.05 16.87 -0.52
C ARG A 57 3.10 17.81 -1.13
N GLU A 58 2.69 18.61 -2.10
CA GLU A 58 3.49 19.52 -2.93
C GLU A 58 4.69 20.19 -2.23
N LEU A 59 5.60 20.71 -3.05
CA LEU A 59 6.77 21.48 -2.66
C LEU A 59 6.39 22.84 -2.00
N GLU A 60 5.73 22.83 -0.85
CA GLU A 60 5.68 24.01 0.03
C GLU A 60 6.91 23.99 0.95
N ASN A 61 7.66 25.09 0.89
CA ASN A 61 9.06 25.29 1.28
C ASN A 61 9.46 25.03 2.75
N SER A 62 8.81 24.19 3.56
CA SER A 62 9.18 24.12 4.99
C SER A 62 8.96 22.84 5.78
N LYS A 63 8.45 21.73 5.21
CA LYS A 63 8.24 20.50 6.01
C LYS A 63 9.15 19.34 5.58
N LYS A 64 9.70 18.66 6.59
CA LYS A 64 10.57 17.47 6.51
C LYS A 64 9.98 16.34 5.62
N TYR A 65 8.67 16.34 5.40
CA TYR A 65 7.90 15.33 4.67
C TYR A 65 7.32 15.82 3.32
N SER A 66 7.95 16.80 2.67
CA SER A 66 7.49 17.20 1.32
C SER A 66 8.07 16.34 0.20
N ASN A 67 9.28 15.79 0.36
CA ASN A 67 9.90 14.96 -0.70
C ASN A 67 9.46 13.49 -0.58
N PRO A 68 8.64 12.97 -1.52
CA PRO A 68 8.13 11.60 -1.44
C PRO A 68 9.26 10.56 -1.54
N PHE A 69 10.31 10.84 -2.32
CA PHE A 69 11.45 9.92 -2.46
C PHE A 69 12.32 9.86 -1.20
N LYS A 70 12.34 10.93 -0.39
CA LYS A 70 13.02 10.89 0.90
C LYS A 70 12.26 9.98 1.87
N ILE A 71 10.93 10.12 1.94
CA ILE A 71 10.06 9.27 2.75
C ILE A 71 10.27 7.80 2.38
N LEU A 72 10.20 7.46 1.09
CA LEU A 72 10.38 6.08 0.61
C LEU A 72 11.75 5.48 1.00
N ARG A 73 12.83 6.27 1.00
CA ARG A 73 14.17 5.81 1.42
C ARG A 73 14.30 5.60 2.92
N GLU A 74 13.48 6.28 3.72
CA GLU A 74 13.54 6.29 5.18
C GLU A 74 12.47 5.37 5.82
N LEU A 75 11.68 4.66 5.02
CA LEU A 75 10.66 3.74 5.55
C LEU A 75 11.31 2.67 6.44
N PRO A 76 10.77 2.43 7.64
CA PRO A 76 11.22 1.31 8.45
C PRO A 76 10.82 -0.01 7.78
N GLN A 77 11.40 -1.11 8.26
CA GLN A 77 11.03 -2.44 7.78
C GLN A 77 9.53 -2.71 8.01
N GLY A 78 8.82 -3.19 6.98
CA GLY A 78 7.42 -3.55 7.07
C GLY A 78 6.79 -3.77 5.68
N HIS A 79 5.51 -4.14 5.66
CA HIS A 79 4.72 -4.21 4.43
C HIS A 79 4.08 -2.86 4.15
N TRP A 80 4.74 -2.09 3.28
CA TRP A 80 4.29 -0.76 2.89
C TRP A 80 3.58 -0.80 1.54
N THR A 81 2.36 -0.26 1.49
CA THR A 81 1.59 -0.14 0.24
C THR A 81 0.94 1.23 0.16
N GLY A 82 0.81 1.75 -1.06
CA GLY A 82 0.27 3.07 -1.30
C GLY A 82 0.40 3.48 -2.76
N TRP A 83 0.38 4.78 -3.02
CA TRP A 83 0.55 5.34 -4.36
C TRP A 83 1.62 6.43 -4.38
N LEU A 84 2.27 6.54 -5.53
CA LEU A 84 3.14 7.65 -5.89
C LEU A 84 2.54 8.30 -7.13
N SER A 85 2.13 9.56 -7.03
CA SER A 85 1.48 10.28 -8.13
C SER A 85 2.49 10.67 -9.21
N TYR A 86 1.97 10.98 -10.39
CA TYR A 86 2.77 11.47 -11.52
C TYR A 86 3.54 12.74 -11.17
N GLU A 87 2.94 13.64 -10.39
CA GLU A 87 3.52 14.91 -9.93
C GLU A 87 4.73 14.73 -8.98
N ALA A 88 4.99 13.51 -8.49
CA ALA A 88 6.22 13.22 -7.75
C ALA A 88 7.47 13.52 -8.58
N ALA A 89 7.38 13.47 -9.91
CA ALA A 89 8.44 13.85 -10.82
C ALA A 89 8.87 15.33 -10.70
N SER A 90 8.08 16.20 -10.05
CA SER A 90 8.52 17.57 -9.73
C SER A 90 9.76 17.64 -8.84
N TRP A 91 10.11 16.57 -8.10
CA TRP A 91 11.36 16.47 -7.35
C TRP A 91 12.56 16.00 -8.19
N THR A 92 12.34 15.41 -9.36
CA THR A 92 13.41 14.97 -10.29
C THR A 92 13.58 15.91 -11.47
N GLU A 93 12.52 16.58 -11.89
CA GLU A 93 12.48 17.48 -13.04
C GLU A 93 11.83 18.84 -12.66
N PRO A 94 12.43 19.60 -11.73
CA PRO A 94 11.79 20.76 -11.11
C PRO A 94 11.51 21.94 -12.06
N GLN A 95 12.07 21.92 -13.26
CA GLN A 95 11.92 22.99 -14.27
C GLN A 95 10.69 22.79 -15.17
N ASN A 96 10.05 21.63 -15.11
CA ASN A 96 8.83 21.38 -15.89
C ASN A 96 7.59 22.01 -15.22
N PRO A 97 6.59 22.43 -15.99
CA PRO A 97 5.37 23.05 -15.47
C PRO A 97 4.42 21.98 -14.91
N TRP A 98 4.79 21.37 -13.78
CA TRP A 98 3.97 20.35 -13.11
C TRP A 98 2.65 20.93 -12.64
N GLN A 99 1.56 20.21 -12.90
CA GLN A 99 0.23 20.58 -12.44
C GLN A 99 0.13 20.40 -10.92
N LYS A 100 -0.57 21.33 -10.27
CA LYS A 100 -0.94 21.20 -8.86
C LYS A 100 -2.11 20.24 -8.68
N SER A 101 -2.06 19.39 -7.67
CA SER A 101 -3.07 18.37 -7.41
C SER A 101 -3.57 18.45 -5.96
N SER A 102 -4.88 18.26 -5.78
CA SER A 102 -5.48 18.13 -4.46
C SER A 102 -5.17 16.77 -3.81
N MET A 103 -4.79 15.78 -4.63
CA MET A 103 -4.33 14.47 -4.17
C MET A 103 -2.93 14.56 -3.58
N ALA A 104 -2.63 13.68 -2.62
CA ALA A 104 -1.29 13.54 -2.10
C ALA A 104 -0.35 13.00 -3.19
N THR A 105 0.85 13.59 -3.29
CA THR A 105 1.92 13.12 -4.18
C THR A 105 2.40 11.73 -3.79
N LEU A 106 2.46 11.47 -2.49
CA LEU A 106 2.65 10.13 -1.93
C LEU A 106 1.67 9.97 -0.79
N TRP A 107 0.98 8.84 -0.79
CA TRP A 107 0.38 8.29 0.42
C TRP A 107 0.81 6.84 0.50
N ILE A 108 1.25 6.41 1.66
CA ILE A 108 1.70 5.05 1.89
C ILE A 108 1.40 4.66 3.33
N ALA A 109 1.03 3.41 3.54
CA ALA A 109 0.66 2.88 4.82
C ALA A 109 1.33 1.53 5.05
N SER A 110 1.64 1.24 6.31
CA SER A 110 2.16 -0.06 6.73
C SER A 110 1.05 -0.91 7.35
N HIS A 111 1.02 -2.19 7.00
CA HIS A 111 0.08 -3.15 7.54
C HIS A 111 0.83 -4.36 8.09
N ASP A 112 0.42 -4.83 9.26
CA ASP A 112 0.89 -6.08 9.87
C ASP A 112 -0.23 -6.62 10.77
N PRO A 113 -0.81 -7.79 10.46
CA PRO A 113 -0.51 -8.64 9.31
C PRO A 113 -1.11 -8.10 7.99
N ILE A 114 -0.63 -8.62 6.87
CA ILE A 114 -1.33 -8.57 5.57
C ILE A 114 -2.01 -9.91 5.28
N LEU A 115 -3.00 -9.90 4.38
CA LEU A 115 -3.59 -11.12 3.82
C LEU A 115 -3.10 -11.33 2.40
N LYS A 116 -2.48 -12.48 2.15
CA LYS A 116 -1.92 -12.87 0.85
C LYS A 116 -2.68 -14.05 0.28
N PHE A 117 -3.25 -13.87 -0.91
CA PHE A 117 -4.03 -14.90 -1.60
C PHE A 117 -3.26 -15.43 -2.78
N ASP A 118 -3.06 -16.74 -2.83
CA ASP A 118 -2.61 -17.46 -4.01
C ASP A 118 -3.82 -17.88 -4.84
N LEU A 119 -4.11 -17.17 -5.94
CA LEU A 119 -5.29 -17.43 -6.76
C LEU A 119 -5.18 -18.76 -7.52
N GLN A 120 -3.97 -19.23 -7.81
CA GLN A 120 -3.76 -20.48 -8.55
C GLN A 120 -3.93 -21.70 -7.64
N ASN A 121 -3.34 -21.65 -6.44
CA ASN A 121 -3.43 -22.75 -5.47
C ASN A 121 -4.65 -22.68 -4.55
N LYS A 122 -5.36 -21.54 -4.54
CA LYS A 122 -6.46 -21.26 -3.60
C LYS A 122 -6.00 -21.36 -2.15
N GLU A 123 -4.94 -20.63 -1.82
CA GLU A 123 -4.41 -20.54 -0.46
C GLU A 123 -4.48 -19.10 0.06
N LEU A 124 -4.91 -18.95 1.32
CA LEU A 124 -4.95 -17.67 2.01
C LEU A 124 -3.98 -17.69 3.18
N TRP A 125 -3.05 -16.75 3.18
CA TRP A 125 -2.02 -16.61 4.19
C TRP A 125 -2.16 -15.27 4.93
N LEU A 126 -2.05 -15.31 6.26
CA LEU A 126 -1.73 -14.13 7.07
C LEU A 126 -0.21 -14.04 7.19
N GLU A 127 0.37 -12.89 6.87
CA GLU A 127 1.82 -12.66 6.85
C GLU A 127 2.23 -11.36 7.54
#